data_AF-A0A3D2M6F3-F1
#
_entry.id   AF-A0A3D2M6F3-F1
#
_cell.length_a   1.000
_cell.length_b   1.000
_cell.length_c   1.000
_cell.angle_alpha   90.00
_cell.angle_beta   90.00
_cell.angle_gamma   90.00
#
_symmetry.space_group_name_H-M   'P 1'
#
loop_
_entity.id
_entity.type
_entity.pdbx_description
1 polymer ?
#
loop_
_entity_poly.entity_id
_entity_poly.type
_entity_poly.pdbx_seq_one_letter_code
_entity_poly.pdbx_strand_id
1 'polypeptide(L)'
;MYDHLGDNLKLLCSHYRSIAEVCRKLGINRAQFNKYLNGQSRPTAHNLKRICDFFGVEAYELGLPSDQFSQLIGVRTHDQERIAASDPLLELFQPMRDNANSLSRYCG
;
A
#
# COMPACT_ATOMS: atom_id res chain seq x y z
N MET A 1 -7.60 -12.98 19.82
CA MET A 1 -7.52 -13.70 18.52
C MET A 1 -7.58 -12.65 17.42
N TYR A 2 -6.74 -12.76 16.38
CA TYR A 2 -6.68 -11.82 15.26
C TYR A 2 -7.67 -12.25 14.17
N ASP A 3 -8.97 -12.24 14.51
CA ASP A 3 -10.02 -12.78 13.65
C ASP A 3 -10.20 -11.96 12.35
N HIS A 4 -9.84 -10.68 12.39
CA HIS A 4 -10.10 -9.72 11.33
C HIS A 4 -8.92 -9.50 10.36
N LEU A 5 -7.83 -10.23 10.52
CA LEU A 5 -6.61 -10.03 9.71
C LEU A 5 -6.87 -10.16 8.21
N GLY A 6 -7.60 -11.19 7.81
CA GLY A 6 -7.86 -11.48 6.40
C GLY A 6 -8.66 -10.36 5.74
N ASP A 7 -9.70 -9.89 6.41
CA ASP A 7 -10.58 -8.84 5.87
C ASP A 7 -9.89 -7.47 5.87
N ASN A 8 -9.09 -7.16 6.89
CA ASN A 8 -8.28 -5.94 6.92
C ASN A 8 -7.21 -5.94 5.82
N LEU A 9 -6.58 -7.08 5.53
CA LEU A 9 -5.65 -7.20 4.40
C LEU A 9 -6.36 -7.05 3.04
N LYS A 10 -7.59 -7.57 2.89
CA LYS A 10 -8.39 -7.34 1.67
C LYS A 10 -8.72 -5.87 1.50
N LEU A 11 -9.08 -5.19 2.59
CA LEU A 11 -9.35 -3.75 2.59
C LEU A 11 -8.12 -2.97 2.12
N LEU A 12 -6.94 -3.25 2.69
CA LEU A 12 -5.68 -2.66 2.25
C LEU A 12 -5.40 -2.92 0.76
N CYS A 13 -5.64 -4.14 0.29
CA CYS A 13 -5.44 -4.49 -1.12
C CYS A 13 -6.44 -3.84 -2.07
N SER A 14 -7.63 -3.45 -1.58
CA SER A 14 -8.68 -2.82 -2.41
C SER A 14 -8.27 -1.44 -2.96
N HIS A 15 -7.32 -0.79 -2.30
CA HIS A 15 -6.74 0.49 -2.73
C HIS A 15 -5.70 0.35 -3.85
N TYR A 16 -5.31 -0.88 -4.20
CA TYR A 16 -4.33 -1.14 -5.25
C TYR A 16 -4.99 -1.75 -6.48
N ARG A 17 -4.36 -1.57 -7.65
CA ARG A 17 -4.84 -2.10 -8.93
C ARG A 17 -5.07 -3.61 -8.92
N SER A 18 -4.22 -4.37 -8.22
CA SER A 18 -4.40 -5.82 -8.05
C SER A 18 -3.59 -6.41 -6.89
N ILE A 19 -4.09 -7.50 -6.32
CA ILE A 19 -3.35 -8.31 -5.32
C ILE A 19 -2.02 -8.83 -5.88
N ALA A 20 -1.98 -9.15 -7.18
CA ALA A 20 -0.76 -9.65 -7.82
C ALA A 20 0.36 -8.59 -7.84
N GLU A 21 0.01 -7.32 -8.06
CA GLU A 21 0.95 -6.20 -7.99
C GLU A 21 1.49 -6.03 -6.56
N VAL A 22 0.60 -6.07 -5.57
CA VAL A 22 0.96 -6.01 -4.14
C VAL A 22 1.92 -7.15 -3.77
N CYS A 23 1.63 -8.39 -4.17
CA CYS A 23 2.49 -9.54 -3.90
C CYS A 23 3.90 -9.39 -4.52
N ARG A 24 3.99 -8.83 -5.73
CA ARG A 24 5.26 -8.55 -6.41
C ARG A 24 6.08 -7.51 -5.65
N LYS A 25 5.45 -6.42 -5.19
CA LYS A 25 6.11 -5.36 -4.42
C LYS A 25 6.54 -5.84 -3.03
N LEU A 26 5.74 -6.69 -2.37
CA LEU A 26 6.05 -7.30 -1.07
C LEU A 26 7.11 -8.41 -1.13
N GLY A 27 7.34 -8.99 -2.31
CA GLY A 27 8.20 -10.16 -2.46
C GLY A 27 7.66 -11.39 -1.73
N ILE A 28 6.33 -11.55 -1.68
CA ILE A 28 5.65 -12.70 -1.06
C ILE A 28 4.98 -13.54 -2.15
N ASN A 29 5.06 -14.87 -2.02
CA ASN A 29 4.37 -15.76 -2.94
C ASN A 29 2.84 -15.54 -2.85
N ARG A 30 2.19 -15.30 -3.99
CA ARG A 30 0.74 -15.09 -4.11
C ARG A 30 -0.08 -16.20 -3.43
N ALA A 31 0.34 -17.47 -3.55
CA ALA A 31 -0.36 -18.58 -2.91
C ALA A 31 -0.31 -18.49 -1.39
N GLN A 32 0.82 -18.05 -0.83
CA GLN A 32 0.98 -17.84 0.61
C GLN A 32 0.18 -16.61 1.08
N PHE A 33 0.21 -15.52 0.31
CA PHE A 33 -0.58 -14.33 0.61
C PHE A 33 -2.09 -14.61 0.60
N ASN A 34 -2.58 -15.40 -0.37
CA ASN A 34 -3.98 -15.83 -0.40
C ASN A 34 -4.40 -16.65 0.83
N LYS A 35 -3.49 -17.47 1.38
CA LYS A 35 -3.76 -18.19 2.64
C LYS A 35 -3.96 -17.22 3.81
N TYR A 36 -3.25 -16.09 3.82
CA TYR A 36 -3.43 -15.05 4.83
C TYR A 36 -4.75 -14.30 4.65
N LEU A 37 -5.10 -13.94 3.41
CA LEU A 37 -6.38 -13.28 3.09
C LEU A 37 -7.60 -14.12 3.48
N ASN A 38 -7.52 -15.43 3.32
CA ASN A 38 -8.59 -16.36 3.69
C ASN A 38 -8.55 -16.79 5.17
N GLY A 39 -7.61 -16.26 5.97
CA GLY A 39 -7.46 -16.64 7.38
C GLY A 39 -6.97 -18.07 7.62
N GLN A 40 -6.57 -18.80 6.56
CA GLN A 40 -6.12 -20.19 6.64
C GLN A 40 -4.73 -20.34 7.26
N SER A 41 -3.92 -19.29 7.22
CA SER A 41 -2.57 -19.27 7.78
C SER A 41 -2.25 -17.90 8.34
N ARG A 42 -1.33 -17.83 9.30
CA ARG A 42 -0.86 -16.58 9.87
C ARG A 42 0.51 -16.22 9.29
N PRO A 43 0.75 -14.95 8.93
CA PRO A 43 2.06 -14.51 8.53
C PRO A 43 3.05 -14.67 9.68
N THR A 44 4.26 -15.13 9.37
CA THR A 44 5.39 -15.10 10.31
C THR A 44 5.72 -13.65 10.68
N ALA A 45 6.36 -13.42 11.83
CA ALA A 45 6.73 -12.07 12.28
C ALA A 45 7.50 -11.27 11.20
N HIS A 46 8.37 -11.94 10.43
CA HIS A 46 9.09 -11.33 9.32
C HIS A 46 8.17 -10.87 8.17
N ASN A 47 7.23 -11.73 7.74
CA ASN A 47 6.27 -11.37 6.69
C ASN A 47 5.28 -10.31 7.18
N LEU A 48 4.83 -10.41 8.43
CA LEU A 48 3.96 -9.42 9.04
C LEU A 48 4.62 -8.05 9.05
N LYS A 49 5.90 -7.98 9.47
CA LYS A 49 6.67 -6.74 9.42
C LYS A 49 6.77 -6.17 8.00
N ARG A 50 7.10 -6.98 6.98
CA ARG A 50 7.12 -6.49 5.59
C ARG A 50 5.77 -5.97 5.12
N ILE A 51 4.69 -6.66 5.48
CA ILE A 51 3.32 -6.23 5.18
C ILE A 51 3.04 -4.87 5.85
N CYS A 52 3.35 -4.76 7.14
CA CYS A 52 3.22 -3.53 7.92
C CYS A 52 4.03 -2.38 7.29
N ASP A 53 5.31 -2.60 6.99
CA ASP A 53 6.21 -1.63 6.38
C ASP A 53 5.73 -1.20 4.98
N PHE A 54 5.17 -2.14 4.20
CA PHE A 54 4.66 -1.84 2.85
C PHE A 54 3.39 -1.00 2.86
N PHE A 55 2.46 -1.28 3.79
CA PHE A 55 1.19 -0.56 3.89
C PHE A 55 1.23 0.64 4.83
N GLY A 56 2.32 0.85 5.58
CA GLY A 56 2.42 1.92 6.58
C GLY A 56 1.50 1.72 7.79
N VAL A 57 1.28 0.46 8.18
CA VAL A 57 0.40 0.08 9.31
C VAL A 57 1.18 -0.73 10.32
N GLU A 58 0.71 -0.74 11.57
CA GLU A 58 1.31 -1.53 12.63
C GLU A 58 0.60 -2.88 12.82
N ALA A 59 1.36 -3.81 13.40
CA ALA A 59 0.92 -5.18 13.57
C ALA A 59 -0.34 -5.31 14.42
N TYR A 60 -0.63 -4.40 15.37
CA TYR A 60 -1.83 -4.40 16.24
C TYR A 60 -3.06 -3.74 15.59
N GLU A 61 -2.87 -2.98 14.51
CA GLU A 61 -3.99 -2.34 13.80
C GLU A 61 -4.69 -3.34 12.90
N LEU A 62 -3.91 -4.23 12.28
CA LEU A 62 -4.35 -5.26 11.34
C LEU A 62 -5.41 -6.24 11.88
N GLY A 63 -5.75 -6.21 13.16
CA GLY A 63 -6.71 -7.11 13.80
C GLY A 63 -7.54 -6.40 14.84
N LEU A 64 -7.57 -5.08 14.75
CA LEU A 64 -8.75 -4.33 15.12
C LEU A 64 -9.96 -4.82 14.29
N PRO A 65 -11.18 -4.64 14.79
CA PRO A 65 -12.39 -4.85 13.99
C PRO A 65 -12.31 -4.06 12.69
N SER A 66 -12.76 -4.68 11.59
CA SER A 66 -12.64 -4.09 10.25
C SER A 66 -13.31 -2.72 10.11
N ASP A 67 -14.35 -2.44 10.90
CA ASP A 67 -14.98 -1.12 10.98
C ASP A 67 -14.01 -0.05 11.51
N GLN A 68 -13.33 -0.31 12.63
CA GLN A 68 -12.33 0.59 13.21
C GLN A 68 -11.10 0.73 12.30
N PHE A 69 -10.67 -0.38 11.70
CA PHE A 69 -9.53 -0.38 10.79
C PHE A 69 -9.80 0.45 9.54
N SER A 70 -11.00 0.32 8.94
CA SER A 70 -11.42 1.12 7.78
C SER A 70 -11.36 2.62 8.06
N GLN A 71 -11.83 3.05 9.24
CA GLN A 71 -11.76 4.46 9.65
C GLN A 71 -10.30 4.96 9.77
N LEU A 72 -9.40 4.15 10.34
CA LEU A 72 -7.98 4.50 10.47
C LEU A 72 -7.26 4.61 9.12
N ILE A 73 -7.49 3.66 8.21
CA ILE A 73 -6.88 3.65 6.88
C ILE A 73 -7.39 4.81 6.03
N GLY A 74 -8.69 5.13 6.14
CA GLY A 74 -9.28 6.30 5.50
C GLY A 74 -8.55 7.57 5.89
N VAL A 75 -8.26 7.78 7.18
CA VAL A 75 -7.55 8.97 7.66
C VAL A 75 -6.09 9.02 7.17
N ARG A 76 -5.37 7.90 7.21
CA ARG A 76 -3.94 7.85 6.81
C ARG A 76 -3.71 8.04 5.31
N THR A 77 -4.60 7.51 4.48
CA THR A 77 -4.47 7.63 3.02
C THR A 77 -4.59 9.10 2.60
N HIS A 78 -5.55 9.83 3.19
CA HIS A 78 -5.66 11.27 2.95
C HIS A 78 -4.40 12.03 3.38
N ASP A 79 -3.74 11.61 4.47
CA ASP A 79 -2.49 12.24 4.90
C ASP A 79 -1.33 11.94 3.94
N GLN A 80 -1.19 10.68 3.48
CA GLN A 80 -0.20 10.29 2.46
C GLN A 80 -0.41 11.02 1.13
N GLU A 81 -1.65 11.10 0.64
CA GLU A 81 -2.00 11.85 -0.58
C GLU A 81 -1.76 13.35 -0.40
N ARG A 82 -2.10 13.91 0.78
CA ARG A 82 -1.79 15.31 1.10
C ARG A 82 -0.29 15.58 1.17
N ILE A 83 0.51 14.72 1.79
CA ILE A 83 1.97 14.85 1.84
C ILE A 83 2.55 14.79 0.42
N ALA A 84 2.12 13.84 -0.41
CA ALA A 84 2.57 13.74 -1.79
C ALA A 84 2.11 14.92 -2.68
N ALA A 85 0.90 15.45 -2.45
CA ALA A 85 0.37 16.60 -3.20
C ALA A 85 0.93 17.95 -2.72
N SER A 86 1.40 18.02 -1.48
CA SER A 86 1.98 19.23 -0.88
C SER A 86 3.51 19.29 -0.98
N ASP A 87 4.14 18.40 -1.76
CA ASP A 87 5.58 18.40 -1.97
C ASP A 87 5.99 19.68 -2.73
N PRO A 88 6.58 20.70 -2.06
CA PRO A 88 6.82 22.01 -2.66
C PRO A 88 7.85 21.94 -3.79
N LEU A 89 8.66 20.88 -3.84
CA LEU A 89 9.54 20.60 -4.96
C LEU A 89 8.75 20.21 -6.23
N LEU A 90 7.65 19.47 -6.11
CA LEU A 90 6.84 19.07 -7.26
C LEU A 90 6.15 20.27 -7.92
N GLU A 91 5.71 21.26 -7.14
CA GLU A 91 5.20 22.55 -7.66
C GLU A 91 6.30 23.33 -8.38
N LEU A 92 7.50 23.42 -7.81
CA LEU A 92 8.61 24.18 -8.38
C LEU A 92 9.07 23.64 -9.75
N PHE A 93 9.00 22.31 -9.96
CA PHE A 93 9.41 21.67 -11.20
C PHE A 93 8.29 21.54 -12.26
N GLN A 94 7.03 21.90 -11.96
CA GLN A 94 5.93 21.92 -12.94
C GLN A 94 6.28 22.65 -14.25
N PRO A 95 6.79 23.91 -14.24
CA PRO A 95 7.06 24.64 -15.47
C PRO A 95 8.19 24.04 -16.33
N MET A 96 9.13 23.29 -15.74
CA MET A 96 10.20 22.61 -16.49
C MET A 96 9.69 21.34 -17.19
N ARG A 97 8.72 20.64 -16.61
CA ARG A 97 8.13 19.43 -17.22
C ARG A 97 7.30 19.76 -18.47
N ASP A 98 6.61 20.89 -18.46
CA ASP A 98 5.85 21.37 -19.63
C ASP A 98 6.75 21.61 -20.85
N ASN A 99 7.98 22.07 -20.60
CA ASN A 99 8.99 22.33 -21.63
C ASN A 99 9.82 21.10 -22.04
N ALA A 100 9.70 19.96 -21.34
CA ALA A 100 10.53 18.78 -21.58
C ALA A 100 10.05 17.88 -22.76
N ASN A 101 8.98 18.25 -23.45
CA ASN A 101 8.35 17.43 -24.49
C ASN A 101 9.11 17.33 -25.83
N SER A 102 10.35 17.80 -25.93
CA SER A 102 11.09 17.85 -27.21
C SER A 102 12.37 17.02 -27.29
N LEU A 103 12.69 16.19 -26.29
CA LEU A 103 13.96 15.42 -26.28
C LEU A 103 13.86 14.02 -26.89
N SER A 104 12.66 13.49 -27.16
CA SER A 104 12.49 12.19 -27.82
C SER A 104 13.01 12.14 -29.26
N ARG A 105 13.33 13.28 -29.88
CA ARG A 105 13.96 13.33 -31.21
C ARG A 105 15.49 13.17 -31.21
N TYR A 106 16.14 13.25 -30.04
CA TYR A 106 17.60 13.30 -29.94
C TYR A 106 18.23 12.08 -29.25
N CYS A 107 17.42 11.17 -28.68
CA CYS A 107 17.87 9.83 -28.32
C CYS A 107 17.61 8.88 -29.49
N GLY A 108 18.45 8.98 -30.53
CA GLY A 108 18.67 7.95 -31.53
C GLY A 108 19.80 7.02 -31.10
#